data_AF-A0A5C6SEA2-F1
#
_entry.id   AF-A0A5C6SEA2-F1
#
_cell.length_a   1.000
_cell.length_b   1.000
_cell.length_c   1.000
_cell.angle_alpha   90.00
_cell.angle_beta   90.00
_cell.angle_gamma   90.00
#
_symmetry.space_group_name_H-M   'P 1'
#
loop_
_entity.id
_entity.type
_entity.pdbx_description
1 polymer ?
#
loop_
_entity_poly.entity_id
_entity_poly.type
_entity_poly.pdbx_seq_one_letter_code
_entity_poly.pdbx_strand_id
1 'polypeptide(L)'
;MDSWSNEFKKLAHAYDLWQYINPTDRIRWPQRPELPEIRDYPRQADPDDPDSGTMTPGSDYIPPRRIGELTSEGRAEYEHDIRIYSLKETAYRETKKQEQKLVEFILKTVSATYQKTSCVTGDRLDKWYQELQRSGVVYNERLRPKARDKYHKAVHTAPKINKLNE
;
A
#
# COMPACT_ATOMS: atom_id res chain seq x y z
N MET A 1 16.11 -21.89 -1.12
CA MET A 1 15.23 -20.72 -0.95
C MET A 1 13.87 -21.22 -0.47
N ASP A 2 13.39 -20.67 0.64
CA ASP A 2 12.16 -21.12 1.29
C ASP A 2 10.94 -20.90 0.39
N SER A 3 10.09 -21.93 0.31
CA SER A 3 8.86 -21.91 -0.51
C SER A 3 7.97 -20.72 -0.19
N TRP A 4 7.90 -20.31 1.09
CA TRP A 4 7.16 -19.10 1.52
C TRP A 4 7.71 -17.80 0.91
N SER A 5 9.03 -17.62 0.91
CA SER A 5 9.67 -16.41 0.38
C SER A 5 9.42 -16.26 -1.12
N ASN A 6 9.42 -17.38 -1.85
CA ASN A 6 9.08 -17.39 -3.28
C ASN A 6 7.59 -17.07 -3.52
N GLU A 7 6.68 -17.60 -2.70
CA GLU A 7 5.24 -17.27 -2.78
C GLU A 7 4.98 -15.79 -2.47
N PHE A 8 5.62 -15.26 -1.43
CA PHE A 8 5.53 -13.86 -1.08
C PHE A 8 6.00 -12.95 -2.23
N LYS A 9 7.16 -13.25 -2.83
CA LYS A 9 7.67 -12.52 -4.00
C LYS A 9 6.70 -12.57 -5.18
N LYS A 10 6.16 -13.74 -5.51
CA LYS A 10 5.18 -13.90 -6.60
C LYS A 10 3.95 -13.01 -6.37
N LEU A 11 3.41 -13.01 -5.16
CA LEU A 11 2.28 -12.15 -4.80
C LEU A 11 2.66 -10.67 -4.86
N ALA A 12 3.82 -10.30 -4.33
CA ALA A 12 4.31 -8.92 -4.36
C ALA A 12 4.50 -8.40 -5.79
N HIS A 13 4.97 -9.24 -6.72
CA HIS A 13 5.03 -8.90 -8.14
C HIS A 13 3.63 -8.81 -8.77
N ALA A 14 2.73 -9.76 -8.48
CA ALA A 14 1.36 -9.74 -9.00
C ALA A 14 0.55 -8.50 -8.55
N TYR A 15 0.93 -7.93 -7.41
CA TYR A 15 0.34 -6.72 -6.84
C TYR A 15 1.13 -5.44 -7.15
N ASP A 16 2.20 -5.53 -7.94
CA ASP A 16 3.09 -4.41 -8.27
C ASP A 16 3.72 -3.69 -7.05
N LEU A 17 3.93 -4.45 -5.97
CA LEU A 17 4.48 -3.97 -4.71
C LEU A 17 5.96 -4.34 -4.52
N TRP A 18 6.48 -5.27 -5.31
CA TRP A 18 7.85 -5.77 -5.12
C TRP A 18 8.89 -4.64 -5.17
N GLN A 19 8.71 -3.66 -6.05
CA GLN A 19 9.60 -2.49 -6.17
C GLN A 19 9.75 -1.69 -4.86
N TYR A 20 8.74 -1.69 -4.00
CA TYR A 20 8.76 -0.99 -2.70
C TYR A 20 9.25 -1.88 -1.55
N ILE A 21 9.24 -3.20 -1.75
CA ILE A 21 9.60 -4.21 -0.75
C ILE A 21 11.05 -4.66 -0.91
N ASN A 22 11.54 -4.67 -2.15
CA ASN A 22 12.84 -5.21 -2.50
C ASN A 22 13.95 -4.52 -1.70
N PRO A 23 14.72 -5.25 -0.88
CA PRO A 23 15.78 -4.67 -0.06
C PRO A 23 16.88 -3.95 -0.86
N THR A 24 17.06 -4.31 -2.13
CA THR A 24 18.05 -3.67 -3.00
C THR A 24 17.55 -2.36 -3.61
N ASP A 25 16.24 -2.20 -3.77
CA ASP A 25 15.64 -1.03 -4.42
C ASP A 25 15.18 -0.05 -3.34
N ARG A 26 15.74 1.16 -3.35
CA ARG A 26 15.41 2.20 -2.37
C ARG A 26 14.20 3.04 -2.78
N ILE A 27 13.20 2.42 -3.41
CA ILE A 27 12.00 3.12 -3.84
C ILE A 27 11.14 3.41 -2.61
N ARG A 28 10.74 4.68 -2.48
CA ARG A 28 9.88 5.11 -1.37
C ARG A 28 8.47 4.58 -1.59
N TRP A 29 7.85 4.06 -0.53
CA TRP A 29 6.44 3.68 -0.57
C TRP A 29 5.56 4.88 -0.93
N PRO A 30 4.49 4.67 -1.72
CA PRO A 30 3.54 5.73 -2.04
C PRO A 30 3.03 6.39 -0.77
N GLN A 31 3.10 7.72 -0.75
CA GLN A 31 2.57 8.53 0.33
C GLN A 31 1.17 8.99 -0.04
N ARG A 32 0.36 9.26 0.98
CA ARG A 32 -0.94 9.89 0.76
C ARG A 32 -0.72 11.26 0.11
N PRO A 33 -1.37 11.57 -1.02
CA PRO A 33 -1.25 12.89 -1.62
C PRO A 33 -1.87 13.95 -0.70
N GLU A 34 -1.32 15.16 -0.77
CA GLU A 34 -1.85 16.32 -0.06
C GLU A 34 -3.02 16.90 -0.84
N LEU A 35 -4.09 17.25 -0.11
CA LEU A 35 -5.26 17.88 -0.70
C LEU A 35 -4.92 19.35 -1.01
N PRO A 36 -5.15 19.82 -2.26
CA PRO A 36 -4.96 21.23 -2.58
C PRO A 36 -5.83 22.13 -1.68
N GLU A 37 -5.23 23.14 -1.05
CA GLU A 37 -5.97 24.09 -0.22
C GLU A 37 -6.38 25.31 -1.04
N ILE A 38 -7.67 25.68 -1.00
CA ILE A 38 -8.21 26.82 -1.77
C ILE A 38 -7.45 28.12 -1.50
N ARG A 39 -6.90 28.30 -0.29
CA ARG A 39 -6.16 29.49 0.13
C ARG A 39 -4.84 29.72 -0.60
N ASP A 40 -4.32 28.70 -1.26
CA ASP A 40 -3.04 28.77 -1.99
C ASP A 40 -3.22 29.37 -3.39
N TYR A 41 -4.46 29.66 -3.79
CA TYR A 41 -4.80 30.13 -5.14
C TYR A 41 -5.17 31.62 -5.13
N PRO A 42 -4.94 32.34 -6.24
CA PRO A 42 -5.21 33.77 -6.32
C PRO A 42 -6.69 34.13 -6.11
N ARG A 43 -6.92 35.14 -5.25
CA ARG A 43 -8.24 35.69 -4.94
C ARG A 43 -8.60 36.82 -5.91
N GLN A 44 -9.89 36.96 -6.24
CA GLN A 44 -10.40 38.14 -6.93
C GLN A 44 -10.27 39.38 -6.05
N ALA A 45 -9.86 40.49 -6.64
CA ALA A 45 -9.90 41.78 -5.97
C ALA A 45 -11.35 42.17 -5.66
N ASP A 46 -11.56 42.84 -4.53
CA ASP A 46 -12.86 43.42 -4.23
C ASP A 46 -13.05 44.65 -5.13
N PRO A 47 -14.20 44.83 -5.80
CA PRO A 47 -14.45 46.06 -6.57
C PRO A 47 -14.33 47.34 -5.73
N ASP A 48 -14.58 47.28 -4.42
CA ASP A 48 -14.44 48.43 -3.50
C ASP A 48 -13.02 48.54 -2.89
N ASP A 49 -12.21 47.48 -2.99
CA ASP A 49 -10.82 47.41 -2.53
C ASP A 49 -9.95 46.59 -3.51
N PRO A 50 -9.35 47.25 -4.52
CA PRO A 50 -8.56 46.57 -5.55
C PRO A 50 -7.28 45.92 -5.01
N ASP A 51 -6.78 46.37 -3.85
CA ASP A 51 -5.57 45.83 -3.22
C ASP A 51 -5.86 44.53 -2.43
N SER A 52 -7.14 44.24 -2.15
CA SER A 52 -7.62 43.02 -1.46
C SER A 52 -7.27 41.71 -2.18
N GLY A 53 -7.01 41.76 -3.48
CA GLY A 53 -6.62 40.60 -4.30
C GLY A 53 -5.12 40.30 -4.28
N THR A 54 -4.29 41.20 -3.75
CA THR A 54 -2.83 41.15 -3.91
C THR A 54 -2.13 40.93 -2.57
N MET A 55 -1.32 39.89 -2.46
CA MET A 55 -0.44 39.69 -1.30
C MET A 55 0.72 40.71 -1.34
N THR A 56 0.49 41.91 -0.81
CA THR A 56 1.51 42.95 -0.65
C THR A 56 1.88 43.14 0.82
N PRO A 57 3.15 43.43 1.16
CA PRO A 57 3.54 43.73 2.55
C PRO A 57 2.81 44.97 3.06
N GLY A 58 1.99 44.81 4.10
CA GLY A 58 1.14 45.88 4.66
C GLY A 58 -0.33 45.83 4.25
N SER A 59 -0.72 44.89 3.38
CA SER A 59 -2.12 44.62 3.02
C SER A 59 -2.79 43.70 4.05
N ASP A 60 -4.05 44.00 4.40
CA ASP A 60 -4.96 43.12 5.15
C ASP A 60 -5.44 41.95 4.25
N TYR A 61 -4.50 41.25 3.62
CA TYR A 61 -4.83 40.19 2.67
C TYR A 61 -5.66 39.10 3.35
N ILE A 62 -6.85 38.86 2.80
CA ILE A 62 -7.75 37.79 3.24
C ILE A 62 -7.64 36.63 2.23
N PRO A 63 -7.09 35.47 2.62
CA PRO A 63 -7.03 34.32 1.73
C PRO A 63 -8.44 33.85 1.33
N PRO A 64 -8.61 33.33 0.09
CA PRO A 64 -9.88 32.85 -0.38
C PRO A 64 -10.33 31.63 0.44
N ARG A 65 -11.61 31.59 0.78
CA ARG A 65 -12.23 30.50 1.56
C ARG A 65 -13.15 29.63 0.71
N ARG A 66 -13.53 30.11 -0.48
CA ARG A 66 -14.47 29.46 -1.39
C ARG A 66 -14.01 29.64 -2.83
N ILE A 67 -14.33 28.69 -3.69
CA ILE A 67 -13.99 28.70 -5.13
C ILE A 67 -14.52 29.98 -5.82
N GLY A 68 -15.67 30.51 -5.36
CA GLY A 68 -16.26 31.73 -5.87
C GLY A 68 -15.39 32.98 -5.68
N GLU A 69 -14.48 32.97 -4.70
CA GLU A 69 -13.57 34.08 -4.40
C GLU A 69 -12.28 34.01 -5.23
N LEU A 70 -12.06 32.93 -5.98
CA LEU A 70 -10.86 32.75 -6.81
C LEU A 70 -10.99 33.50 -8.13
N THR A 71 -9.85 34.00 -8.63
CA THR A 71 -9.74 34.49 -10.00
C THR A 71 -10.09 33.38 -11.00
N SER A 72 -10.37 33.74 -12.25
CA SER A 72 -10.61 32.74 -13.30
C SER A 72 -9.41 31.81 -13.49
N GLU A 73 -8.19 32.36 -13.38
CA GLU A 73 -6.94 31.60 -13.42
C GLU A 73 -6.79 30.70 -12.20
N GLY A 74 -6.92 31.25 -10.98
CA GLY A 74 -6.82 30.48 -9.74
C GLY A 74 -7.86 29.37 -9.64
N ARG A 75 -9.05 29.58 -10.19
CA ARG A 75 -10.07 28.52 -10.31
C ARG A 75 -9.65 27.41 -11.25
N ALA A 76 -9.11 27.76 -12.42
CA ALA A 76 -8.64 26.77 -13.39
C ALA A 76 -7.46 25.95 -12.83
N GLU A 77 -6.53 26.59 -12.11
CA GLU A 77 -5.43 25.94 -11.41
C GLU A 77 -5.95 25.00 -10.31
N TYR A 78 -6.82 25.48 -9.44
CA TYR A 78 -7.41 24.65 -8.38
C TYR A 78 -8.14 23.43 -8.94
N GLU A 79 -8.92 23.60 -10.00
CA GLU A 79 -9.59 22.49 -10.67
C GLU A 79 -8.59 21.49 -11.29
N HIS A 80 -7.49 21.97 -11.85
CA HIS A 80 -6.43 21.12 -12.38
C HIS A 80 -5.76 20.30 -11.27
N ASP A 81 -5.38 20.94 -10.18
CA ASP A 81 -4.71 20.30 -9.06
C ASP A 81 -5.63 19.32 -8.32
N ILE A 82 -6.92 19.63 -8.20
CA ILE A 82 -7.92 18.70 -7.68
C ILE A 82 -8.05 17.45 -8.56
N ARG A 83 -7.95 17.58 -9.89
CA ARG A 83 -7.92 16.42 -10.80
C ARG A 83 -6.67 15.58 -10.59
N ILE A 84 -5.49 16.21 -10.49
CA ILE A 84 -4.22 15.51 -10.20
C ILE A 84 -4.30 14.79 -8.85
N TYR A 85 -4.76 15.48 -7.81
CA TYR A 85 -4.97 14.90 -6.48
C TYR A 85 -5.88 13.68 -6.55
N SER A 86 -7.02 13.78 -7.24
CA SER A 86 -7.98 12.67 -7.35
C SER A 86 -7.36 11.43 -8.02
N LEU A 87 -6.54 11.62 -9.05
CA LEU A 87 -5.79 10.55 -9.70
C LEU A 87 -4.77 9.92 -8.74
N LYS A 88 -3.98 10.74 -8.06
CA LYS A 88 -2.97 10.29 -7.08
C LYS A 88 -3.62 9.56 -5.89
N GLU A 89 -4.73 10.06 -5.38
CA GLU A 89 -5.47 9.48 -4.25
C GLU A 89 -6.05 8.12 -4.64
N THR A 90 -6.55 7.98 -5.87
CA THR A 90 -7.02 6.70 -6.41
C THR A 90 -5.89 5.68 -6.49
N ALA A 91 -4.74 6.07 -7.05
CA ALA A 91 -3.57 5.20 -7.13
C ALA A 91 -3.03 4.80 -5.74
N TYR A 92 -3.00 5.76 -4.80
CA TYR A 92 -2.62 5.52 -3.41
C TYR A 92 -3.56 4.51 -2.73
N ARG A 93 -4.88 4.69 -2.86
CA ARG A 93 -5.88 3.78 -2.29
C ARG A 93 -5.78 2.38 -2.85
N GLU A 94 -5.59 2.24 -4.16
CA GLU A 94 -5.42 0.92 -4.77
C GLU A 94 -4.13 0.25 -4.28
N THR A 95 -3.02 1.00 -4.20
CA THR A 95 -1.78 0.49 -3.59
C THR A 95 -2.01 0.01 -2.16
N LYS A 96 -2.69 0.81 -1.31
CA LYS A 96 -3.00 0.42 0.08
C LYS A 96 -3.88 -0.82 0.17
N LYS A 97 -4.82 -1.00 -0.76
CA LYS A 97 -5.63 -2.20 -0.86
C LYS A 97 -4.79 -3.43 -1.22
N GLN A 98 -3.84 -3.29 -2.14
CA GLN A 98 -2.93 -4.39 -2.49
C GLN A 98 -1.95 -4.71 -1.35
N GLU A 99 -1.46 -3.67 -0.65
CA GLU A 99 -0.63 -3.80 0.55
C GLU A 99 -1.36 -4.63 1.63
N GLN A 100 -2.65 -4.33 1.85
CA GLN A 100 -3.48 -5.07 2.80
C GLN A 100 -3.60 -6.57 2.45
N LYS A 101 -3.64 -6.94 1.16
CA LYS A 101 -3.65 -8.35 0.75
C LYS A 101 -2.36 -9.07 1.11
N LEU A 102 -1.21 -8.41 0.97
CA LEU A 102 0.08 -8.98 1.43
C LEU A 102 0.13 -9.08 2.95
N VAL A 103 -0.35 -8.07 3.67
CA VAL A 103 -0.47 -8.13 5.14
C VAL A 103 -1.32 -9.33 5.55
N GLU A 104 -2.49 -9.51 4.95
CA GLU A 104 -3.35 -10.67 5.22
C GLU A 104 -2.66 -12.00 4.89
N PHE A 105 -1.93 -12.07 3.78
CA PHE A 105 -1.17 -13.27 3.43
C PHE A 105 -0.14 -13.60 4.52
N ILE A 106 0.65 -12.61 4.97
CA ILE A 106 1.61 -12.77 6.06
C ILE A 106 0.89 -13.27 7.33
N LEU A 107 -0.17 -12.59 7.77
CA LEU A 107 -0.90 -12.96 8.98
C LEU A 107 -1.54 -14.37 8.92
N LYS A 108 -1.88 -14.84 7.71
CA LYS A 108 -2.42 -16.20 7.49
C LYS A 108 -1.32 -17.28 7.44
N THR A 109 -0.13 -16.96 6.93
CA THR A 109 0.90 -17.95 6.59
C THR A 109 2.10 -18.00 7.54
N VAL A 110 2.35 -16.93 8.29
CA VAL A 110 3.39 -16.83 9.32
C VAL A 110 2.86 -17.34 10.66
N SER A 111 3.66 -18.05 11.46
CA SER A 111 3.25 -18.48 12.81
C SER A 111 3.11 -17.28 13.76
N ALA A 112 2.26 -17.40 14.79
CA ALA A 112 2.02 -16.31 15.73
C ALA A 112 3.29 -15.84 16.47
N THR A 113 4.24 -16.74 16.70
CA THR A 113 5.54 -16.40 17.32
C THR A 113 6.33 -15.44 16.46
N TYR A 114 6.47 -15.73 15.17
CA TYR A 114 7.20 -14.87 14.24
C TYR A 114 6.43 -13.58 13.92
N GLN A 115 5.10 -13.60 13.94
CA GLN A 115 4.33 -12.35 13.82
C GLN A 115 4.65 -11.36 14.95
N LYS A 116 4.75 -11.85 16.20
CA LYS A 116 5.07 -10.99 17.35
C LYS A 116 6.48 -10.39 17.29
N THR A 117 7.45 -11.12 16.74
CA THR A 117 8.86 -10.69 16.72
C THR A 117 9.23 -9.94 15.44
N SER A 118 8.63 -10.29 14.31
CA SER A 118 9.05 -9.81 12.98
C SER A 118 8.04 -8.87 12.31
N CYS A 119 6.77 -8.87 12.75
CA CYS A 119 5.70 -8.04 12.17
C CYS A 119 5.22 -6.95 13.15
N VAL A 120 6.12 -6.04 13.54
CA VAL A 120 5.82 -4.96 14.48
C VAL A 120 4.81 -3.97 13.87
N THR A 121 3.78 -3.60 14.63
CA THR A 121 2.79 -2.60 14.20
C THR A 121 3.46 -1.27 13.90
N GLY A 122 3.15 -0.68 12.75
CA GLY A 122 3.73 0.59 12.29
C GLY A 122 5.01 0.43 11.48
N ASP A 123 5.64 -0.76 11.49
CA ASP A 123 6.68 -1.08 10.52
C ASP A 123 6.10 -1.38 9.15
N ARG A 124 6.96 -1.23 8.14
CA ARG A 124 6.62 -1.42 6.74
C ARG A 124 6.87 -2.86 6.30
N LEU A 125 6.21 -3.28 5.22
CA LEU A 125 6.31 -4.62 4.67
C LEU A 125 7.73 -5.01 4.22
N ASP A 126 8.58 -4.06 3.82
CA ASP A 126 9.99 -4.31 3.52
C ASP A 126 10.76 -4.80 4.74
N LYS A 127 10.53 -4.18 5.91
CA LYS A 127 11.13 -4.63 7.16
C LYS A 127 10.58 -5.98 7.59
N TRP A 128 9.26 -6.16 7.55
CA TRP A 128 8.64 -7.43 7.91
C TRP A 128 9.20 -8.57 7.05
N TYR A 129 9.32 -8.35 5.74
CA TYR A 129 9.89 -9.34 4.83
C TYR A 129 11.35 -9.67 5.16
N GLN A 130 12.19 -8.68 5.44
CA GLN A 130 13.59 -8.89 5.82
C GLN A 130 13.73 -9.69 7.12
N GLU A 131 12.96 -9.33 8.15
CA GLU A 131 13.00 -10.03 9.45
C GLU A 131 12.47 -11.47 9.34
N LEU A 132 11.41 -11.69 8.57
CA LEU A 132 10.89 -13.03 8.27
C LEU A 132 11.87 -13.86 7.45
N GLN A 133 12.63 -13.24 6.55
CA GLN A 133 13.68 -13.93 5.80
C GLN A 133 14.85 -14.33 6.72
N ARG A 134 15.22 -13.47 7.68
CA ARG A 134 16.28 -13.76 8.66
C ARG A 134 15.92 -14.89 9.61
N SER A 135 14.65 -15.03 9.97
CA SER A 135 14.20 -16.04 10.94
C SER A 135 14.15 -17.47 10.38
N GLY A 136 14.26 -17.65 9.06
CA GLY A 136 14.59 -18.92 8.41
C GLY A 136 13.54 -20.05 8.45
N VAL A 137 12.42 -19.90 9.16
CA VAL A 137 11.30 -20.87 9.14
C VAL A 137 9.95 -20.15 9.24
N VAL A 138 9.38 -19.81 8.09
CA VAL A 138 8.11 -19.10 8.02
C VAL A 138 7.01 -20.06 7.57
N TYR A 139 6.49 -20.87 8.49
CA TYR A 139 5.31 -21.70 8.25
C TYR A 139 4.37 -21.72 9.44
N ASN A 140 3.10 -21.42 9.20
CA ASN A 140 2.02 -21.53 10.17
C ASN A 140 1.78 -23.01 10.53
N GLU A 141 1.87 -23.37 11.81
CA GLU A 141 1.54 -24.71 12.31
C GLU A 141 0.10 -25.14 11.95
N ARG A 142 -0.81 -24.20 11.70
CA ARG A 142 -2.19 -24.47 11.23
C ARG A 142 -2.27 -25.00 9.80
N LEU A 143 -1.20 -24.91 9.00
CA LEU A 143 -1.15 -25.48 7.64
C LEU A 143 -0.65 -26.94 7.63
N ARG A 144 0.00 -27.41 8.72
CA ARG A 144 0.44 -28.82 8.84
C ARG A 144 -0.71 -29.84 8.72
N PRO A 145 -1.90 -29.65 9.34
CA PRO A 145 -2.98 -30.62 9.24
C PRO A 145 -3.51 -30.78 7.81
N LYS A 146 -3.68 -29.69 7.05
CA LYS A 146 -4.25 -29.77 5.69
C LYS A 146 -3.33 -30.49 4.70
N ALA A 147 -2.02 -30.30 4.81
CA ALA A 147 -1.05 -31.02 3.98
C ALA A 147 -0.92 -32.49 4.41
N ARG A 148 -0.88 -32.76 5.73
CA ARG A 148 -0.81 -34.11 6.30
C ARG A 148 -2.07 -34.91 5.98
N ASP A 149 -3.25 -34.31 6.08
CA ASP A 149 -4.54 -34.95 5.76
C ASP A 149 -4.68 -35.22 4.27
N LYS A 150 -4.18 -34.33 3.40
CA LYS A 150 -4.16 -34.56 1.95
C LYS A 150 -3.21 -35.71 1.59
N TYR A 151 -2.05 -35.80 2.25
CA TYR A 151 -1.12 -36.92 2.09
C TYR A 151 -1.69 -38.23 2.64
N HIS A 152 -2.24 -38.24 3.86
CA HIS A 152 -2.91 -39.41 4.42
C HIS A 152 -4.06 -39.88 3.54
N LYS A 153 -4.90 -38.96 3.04
CA LYS A 153 -5.95 -39.33 2.07
C LYS A 153 -5.34 -39.94 0.81
N ALA A 154 -4.31 -39.33 0.21
CA ALA A 154 -3.68 -39.88 -0.99
C ALA A 154 -3.04 -41.27 -0.76
N VAL A 155 -2.39 -41.49 0.38
CA VAL A 155 -1.78 -42.77 0.75
C VAL A 155 -2.83 -43.84 1.07
N HIS A 156 -3.95 -43.47 1.68
CA HIS A 156 -5.04 -44.41 1.98
C HIS A 156 -5.98 -44.69 0.80
N THR A 157 -5.97 -43.83 -0.24
CA THR A 157 -6.80 -44.02 -1.45
C THR A 157 -6.00 -44.63 -2.62
N ALA A 158 -4.68 -44.77 -2.49
CA ALA A 158 -3.87 -45.49 -3.47
C ALA A 158 -4.21 -47.00 -3.41
N PRO A 159 -4.60 -47.64 -4.53
CA PRO A 159 -4.86 -49.07 -4.54
C PRO A 159 -3.59 -49.83 -4.14
N LYS A 160 -3.72 -50.82 -3.25
CA LYS A 160 -2.64 -51.78 -2.98
C LYS A 160 -2.31 -52.48 -4.30
N ILE A 161 -1.19 -52.10 -4.92
CA ILE A 161 -0.62 -52.86 -6.04
C ILE A 161 -0.12 -54.16 -5.44
N ASN A 162 -0.96 -55.20 -5.50
CA ASN A 162 -0.51 -56.56 -5.30
C ASN A 162 0.50 -56.85 -6.43
N LYS A 163 1.74 -57.09 -6.03
CA LYS A 163 2.82 -57.48 -6.92
C LYS A 163 2.61 -58.92 -7.42
N LEU A 164 2.75 -59.08 -8.75
CA LEU A 164 3.43 -60.19 -9.48
C LEU A 164 2.84 -61.62 -9.27
N ASN A 165 2.68 -62.54 -10.23
CA ASN A 165 3.36 -62.82 -11.51
C ASN A 165 2.58 -63.90 -12.30
N GLU A 166 2.87 -63.94 -13.61
CA GLU A 166 2.85 -65.07 -14.58
C GLU A 166 1.62 -66.00 -14.68
#